data_AF-A0A927FUR2-F1
#
_entry.id   AF-A0A927FUR2-F1
#
_cell.length_a   1.000
_cell.length_b   1.000
_cell.length_c   1.000
_cell.angle_alpha   90.00
_cell.angle_beta   90.00
_cell.angle_gamma   90.00
#
_symmetry.space_group_name_H-M   'P 1'
#
loop_
_entity.id
_entity.type
_entity.pdbx_description
1 polymer ?
#
loop_
_entity_poly.entity_id
_entity_poly.type
_entity_poly.pdbx_seq_one_letter_code
_entity_poly.pdbx_strand_id
1 'polypeptide(L)'
;MNRTERLRRVALLMASFLRNLAYLRAFRDAYPRVQLDWTRDFWVTQGGNCTDIAILEWCKLFADQRDKHHWSQIVTAPEAFGPWLLAQLRVGHPEFTDYVTSVRRYRDKFVAHLDSDNTMDIPTLDIAERAVFFYHQHLISHEVADPTQVFHPLPASGRELTTYFEQHDSAARHIYDRVLPPQNP
;
A
#
# COMPACT_ATOMS: atom_id res chain seq x y z
N MET A 1 24.14 4.30 -1.94
CA MET A 1 22.97 4.60 -2.80
C MET A 1 22.79 6.11 -2.84
N ASN A 2 22.73 6.73 -4.02
CA ASN A 2 22.56 8.18 -4.11
C ASN A 2 21.10 8.58 -3.81
N ARG A 3 20.85 9.89 -3.63
CA ARG A 3 19.53 10.42 -3.25
C ARG A 3 18.45 10.11 -4.29
N THR A 4 18.76 10.27 -5.58
CA THR A 4 17.84 9.99 -6.69
C THR A 4 17.37 8.54 -6.70
N GLU A 5 18.31 7.59 -6.57
CA GLU A 5 18.01 6.16 -6.50
C GLU A 5 17.16 5.83 -5.27
N ARG A 6 17.41 6.51 -4.14
CA ARG A 6 16.62 6.33 -2.92
C ARG A 6 15.17 6.80 -3.10
N LEU A 7 14.98 7.99 -3.68
CA LEU A 7 13.65 8.55 -3.98
C LEU A 7 12.89 7.65 -4.96
N ARG A 8 13.57 7.15 -5.99
CA ARG A 8 12.98 6.20 -6.94
C ARG A 8 12.52 4.90 -6.27
N ARG A 9 13.30 4.36 -5.32
CA ARG A 9 12.89 3.17 -4.56
C ARG A 9 11.68 3.42 -3.67
N VAL A 10 11.58 4.60 -3.06
CA VAL A 10 10.39 4.98 -2.31
C VAL A 10 9.16 5.02 -3.22
N ALA A 11 9.27 5.62 -4.41
CA ALA A 11 8.19 5.61 -5.40
C ALA A 11 7.83 4.18 -5.87
N LEU A 12 8.81 3.28 -6.00
CA LEU A 12 8.56 1.86 -6.29
C LEU A 12 7.73 1.19 -5.18
N LEU A 13 8.05 1.44 -3.92
CA LEU A 13 7.29 0.90 -2.78
C LEU A 13 5.86 1.43 -2.77
N MET A 14 5.66 2.72 -3.05
CA MET A 14 4.33 3.34 -3.17
C MET A 14 3.50 2.72 -4.29
N ALA A 15 4.09 2.54 -5.48
CA ALA A 15 3.42 1.90 -6.60
C ALA A 15 3.11 0.42 -6.29
N SER A 16 4.06 -0.31 -5.69
CA SER A 16 3.87 -1.70 -5.25
C SER A 16 2.72 -1.82 -4.25
N PHE A 17 2.67 -0.94 -3.25
CA PHE A 17 1.56 -0.84 -2.29
C PHE A 17 0.22 -0.65 -3.00
N LEU A 18 0.10 0.39 -3.84
CA LEU A 18 -1.16 0.75 -4.49
C LEU A 18 -1.65 -0.35 -5.44
N ARG A 19 -0.75 -0.98 -6.19
CA ARG A 19 -1.10 -2.11 -7.07
C ARG A 19 -1.68 -3.28 -6.28
N ASN A 20 -1.06 -3.64 -5.16
CA ASN A 20 -1.55 -4.74 -4.34
C ASN A 20 -2.83 -4.39 -3.59
N LEU A 21 -3.00 -3.13 -3.18
CA LEU A 21 -4.26 -2.64 -2.64
C LEU A 21 -5.40 -2.73 -3.67
N ALA A 22 -5.13 -2.35 -4.93
CA ALA A 22 -6.08 -2.47 -6.03
C ALA A 22 -6.49 -3.93 -6.26
N TYR A 23 -5.53 -4.84 -6.29
CA TYR A 23 -5.80 -6.28 -6.44
C TYR A 23 -6.59 -6.86 -5.27
N LEU A 24 -6.29 -6.43 -4.04
CA LEU A 24 -7.03 -6.81 -2.84
C LEU A 24 -8.48 -6.32 -2.89
N ARG A 25 -8.72 -5.07 -3.31
CA ARG A 25 -10.08 -4.53 -3.46
C ARG A 25 -10.88 -5.30 -4.50
N ALA A 26 -10.30 -5.53 -5.68
CA ALA A 26 -10.92 -6.36 -6.71
C ALA A 26 -11.21 -7.78 -6.21
N PHE A 27 -10.29 -8.39 -5.45
CA PHE A 27 -10.50 -9.70 -4.85
C PHE A 27 -11.65 -9.70 -3.83
N ARG A 28 -11.71 -8.70 -2.92
CA ARG A 28 -12.77 -8.60 -1.91
C ARG A 28 -14.16 -8.53 -2.55
N ASP A 29 -14.30 -7.76 -3.63
CA ASP A 29 -15.55 -7.66 -4.38
C ASP A 29 -15.91 -8.97 -5.09
N ALA A 30 -14.88 -9.70 -5.55
CA ALA A 30 -15.05 -10.97 -6.24
C ALA A 30 -15.24 -12.16 -5.29
N TYR A 31 -14.82 -12.04 -4.03
CA TYR A 31 -14.78 -13.13 -3.05
C TYR A 31 -16.11 -13.89 -2.88
N PRO A 32 -17.28 -13.25 -2.87
CA PRO A 32 -18.56 -13.97 -2.79
C PRO A 32 -18.81 -14.95 -3.95
N ARG A 33 -18.10 -14.81 -5.07
CA ARG A 33 -18.19 -15.69 -6.25
C ARG A 33 -17.18 -16.84 -6.21
N VAL A 34 -16.24 -16.83 -5.27
CA VAL A 34 -15.26 -17.90 -5.11
C VAL A 34 -16.00 -19.17 -4.68
N GLN A 35 -15.89 -20.21 -5.49
CA GLN A 35 -16.57 -21.47 -5.24
C GLN A 35 -15.95 -22.21 -4.06
N LEU A 36 -16.77 -22.98 -3.34
CA LEU A 36 -16.34 -23.86 -2.25
C LEU A 36 -15.80 -25.19 -2.81
N ASP A 37 -14.86 -25.11 -3.74
CA ASP A 37 -14.25 -26.26 -4.42
C ASP A 37 -12.72 -26.30 -4.22
N TRP A 38 -12.04 -27.17 -4.97
CA TRP A 38 -10.59 -27.35 -4.91
C TRP A 38 -9.79 -26.11 -5.33
N THR A 39 -10.42 -25.09 -5.92
CA THR A 39 -9.78 -23.83 -6.31
C THR A 39 -9.86 -22.75 -5.22
N ARG A 40 -10.67 -22.97 -4.16
CA ARG A 40 -10.89 -21.97 -3.10
C ARG A 40 -9.60 -21.48 -2.47
N ASP A 41 -8.74 -22.41 -2.06
CA ASP A 41 -7.50 -22.08 -1.34
C ASP A 41 -6.54 -21.28 -2.21
N PHE A 42 -6.53 -21.52 -3.52
CA PHE A 42 -5.78 -20.70 -4.47
C PHE A 42 -6.25 -19.25 -4.42
N TRP A 43 -7.56 -18.99 -4.57
CA TRP A 43 -8.10 -17.63 -4.59
C TRP A 43 -7.92 -16.91 -3.25
N VAL A 44 -8.18 -17.59 -2.14
CA VAL A 44 -7.93 -17.04 -0.79
C VAL A 44 -6.46 -16.69 -0.62
N THR A 45 -5.55 -17.55 -1.05
CA THR A 45 -4.10 -17.31 -0.99
C THR A 45 -3.71 -16.10 -1.85
N GLN A 46 -4.27 -15.95 -3.05
CA GLN A 46 -3.99 -14.78 -3.90
C GLN A 46 -4.41 -13.47 -3.22
N GLY A 47 -5.59 -13.42 -2.62
CA GLY A 47 -6.05 -12.26 -1.85
C GLY A 47 -5.19 -11.97 -0.62
N GLY A 48 -4.78 -13.02 0.10
CA GLY A 48 -3.85 -12.94 1.23
C GLY A 48 -2.50 -12.36 0.82
N ASN A 49 -1.89 -12.89 -0.23
CA ASN A 49 -0.62 -12.38 -0.76
C ASN A 49 -0.68 -10.89 -1.12
N CYS A 50 -1.78 -10.43 -1.72
CA CYS A 50 -1.95 -8.99 -2.02
C CYS A 50 -1.99 -8.16 -0.73
N THR A 51 -2.66 -8.65 0.31
CA THR A 51 -2.71 -8.00 1.63
C THR A 51 -1.31 -7.91 2.25
N ASP A 52 -0.59 -9.04 2.25
CA ASP A 52 0.73 -9.15 2.87
C ASP A 52 1.75 -8.24 2.19
N ILE A 53 1.77 -8.22 0.86
CA ILE A 53 2.67 -7.33 0.11
C ILE A 53 2.30 -5.87 0.36
N ALA A 54 1.02 -5.48 0.32
CA ALA A 54 0.63 -4.10 0.63
C ALA A 54 1.13 -3.70 2.03
N ILE A 55 0.94 -4.53 3.04
CA ILE A 55 1.39 -4.22 4.41
C ILE A 55 2.93 -4.15 4.50
N LEU A 56 3.65 -5.06 3.86
CA LEU A 56 5.12 -5.05 3.85
C LEU A 56 5.68 -3.76 3.24
N GLU A 57 5.15 -3.33 2.09
CA GLU A 57 5.63 -2.11 1.44
C GLU A 57 5.28 -0.87 2.24
N TRP A 58 4.08 -0.83 2.83
CA TRP A 58 3.66 0.28 3.66
C TRP A 58 4.51 0.39 4.95
N CYS A 59 4.82 -0.73 5.59
CA CYS A 59 5.65 -0.75 6.79
C CYS A 59 7.05 -0.15 6.56
N LYS A 60 7.67 -0.44 5.41
CA LYS A 60 8.97 0.16 5.04
C LYS A 60 8.89 1.67 4.91
N LEU A 61 7.74 2.21 4.51
CA LEU A 61 7.52 3.64 4.31
C LEU A 61 7.19 4.37 5.62
N PHE A 62 6.39 3.76 6.51
CA PHE A 62 5.77 4.47 7.65
C PHE A 62 5.93 3.83 9.03
N ALA A 63 6.22 2.53 9.12
CA ALA A 63 6.28 1.83 10.41
C ALA A 63 7.72 1.59 10.91
N ASP A 64 8.63 1.27 10.00
CA ASP A 64 10.00 0.91 10.33
C ASP A 64 10.90 2.14 10.36
N GLN A 65 10.94 2.87 11.48
CA GLN A 65 11.73 4.09 11.61
C GLN A 65 13.23 3.94 11.29
N ARG A 66 13.76 2.72 11.39
CA ARG A 66 15.15 2.36 11.06
C ARG A 66 15.35 1.94 9.61
N ASP A 67 14.28 1.67 8.86
CA ASP A 67 14.37 1.32 7.45
C ASP A 67 14.86 2.53 6.64
N LYS A 68 15.74 2.29 5.68
CA LYS A 68 16.30 3.34 4.84
C LYS A 68 15.27 3.97 3.91
N HIS A 69 14.07 3.43 3.75
CA HIS A 69 13.00 4.02 2.94
C HIS A 69 11.91 4.69 3.79
N HIS A 70 12.02 4.64 5.12
CA HIS A 70 11.10 5.30 6.01
C HIS A 70 11.05 6.80 5.72
N TRP A 71 9.85 7.39 5.72
CA TRP A 71 9.63 8.78 5.28
C TRP A 71 10.58 9.78 5.95
N SER A 72 10.84 9.63 7.26
CA SER A 72 11.69 10.56 8.01
C SER A 72 13.16 10.53 7.58
N GLN A 73 13.57 9.49 6.85
CA GLN A 73 14.91 9.35 6.31
C GLN A 73 15.04 9.88 4.87
N ILE A 74 13.92 10.30 4.27
CA ILE A 74 13.80 10.69 2.86
C ILE A 74 13.49 12.17 2.74
N VAL A 75 12.47 12.62 3.48
CA VAL A 75 12.01 14.00 3.43
C VAL A 75 13.06 14.94 4.01
N THR A 76 13.20 16.12 3.41
CA THR A 76 14.22 17.08 3.83
C THR A 76 13.84 17.81 5.13
N ALA A 77 12.54 17.98 5.39
CA ALA A 77 11.99 18.65 6.59
C ALA A 77 11.05 17.71 7.38
N PRO A 78 11.57 16.69 8.09
CA PRO A 78 10.75 15.68 8.77
C PRO A 78 9.87 16.27 9.88
N GLU A 79 10.32 17.33 10.55
CA GLU A 79 9.57 18.05 11.59
C GLU A 79 8.29 18.71 11.07
N ALA A 80 8.27 19.10 9.79
CA ALA A 80 7.09 19.68 9.14
C ALA A 80 6.21 18.59 8.49
N PHE A 81 6.83 17.56 7.90
CA PHE A 81 6.12 16.51 7.18
C PHE A 81 5.14 15.74 8.08
N GLY A 82 5.56 15.34 9.29
CA GLY A 82 4.71 14.58 10.21
C GLY A 82 3.38 15.28 10.53
N PRO A 83 3.41 16.53 11.02
CA PRO A 83 2.20 17.33 11.23
C PRO A 83 1.33 17.50 9.98
N TRP A 84 1.93 17.71 8.81
CA TRP A 84 1.16 17.82 7.55
C TRP A 84 0.49 16.51 7.15
N LEU A 85 1.18 15.38 7.32
CA LEU A 85 0.63 14.05 7.09
C LEU A 85 -0.60 13.82 7.98
N LEU A 86 -0.49 14.08 9.28
CA LEU A 86 -1.61 13.91 10.23
C LEU A 86 -2.80 14.81 9.86
N ALA A 87 -2.54 16.07 9.51
CA ALA A 87 -3.57 17.00 9.07
C ALA A 87 -4.28 16.52 7.80
N GLN A 88 -3.53 16.01 6.82
CA GLN A 88 -4.10 15.49 5.57
C GLN A 88 -4.94 14.23 5.81
N LEU A 89 -4.49 13.35 6.70
CA LEU A 89 -5.20 12.13 7.08
C LEU A 89 -6.42 12.40 7.95
N ARG A 90 -6.53 13.59 8.54
CA ARG A 90 -7.55 14.01 9.51
C ARG A 90 -7.57 13.11 10.74
N VAL A 91 -6.38 12.73 11.22
CA VAL A 91 -6.20 11.88 12.41
C VAL A 91 -5.27 12.56 13.40
N GLY A 92 -5.45 12.24 14.69
CA GLY A 92 -4.54 12.69 15.74
C GLY A 92 -3.23 11.91 15.75
N HIS A 93 -2.20 12.43 16.43
CA HIS A 93 -0.94 11.70 16.62
C HIS A 93 -1.11 10.35 17.34
N PRO A 94 -1.92 10.24 18.44
CA PRO A 94 -2.16 8.96 19.09
C PRO A 94 -2.86 7.97 18.17
N GLU A 95 -3.90 8.41 17.47
CA GLU A 95 -4.67 7.58 16.53
C GLU A 95 -3.78 7.03 15.40
N PHE A 96 -2.92 7.87 14.82
CA PHE A 96 -1.98 7.42 13.79
C PHE A 96 -0.93 6.45 14.36
N THR A 97 -0.50 6.64 15.60
CA THR A 97 0.44 5.73 16.27
C THR A 97 -0.18 4.36 16.52
N ASP A 98 -1.44 4.32 16.96
CA ASP A 98 -2.20 3.10 17.14
C ASP A 98 -2.40 2.39 15.80
N TYR A 99 -2.71 3.14 14.73
CA TYR A 99 -2.79 2.62 13.38
C TYR A 99 -1.47 2.01 12.88
N VAL A 100 -0.35 2.72 13.02
CA VAL A 100 0.98 2.20 12.65
C VAL A 100 1.28 0.93 13.44
N THR A 101 0.91 0.89 14.73
CA THR A 101 1.13 -0.26 15.60
C THR A 101 0.30 -1.47 15.17
N SER A 102 -0.96 -1.28 14.76
CA SER A 102 -1.80 -2.38 14.28
C SER A 102 -1.29 -2.96 12.96
N VAL A 103 -0.90 -2.11 12.01
CA VAL A 103 -0.32 -2.55 10.72
C VAL A 103 1.01 -3.29 10.94
N ARG A 104 1.86 -2.78 11.82
CA ARG A 104 3.12 -3.44 12.18
C ARG A 104 2.87 -4.78 12.87
N ARG A 105 1.90 -4.87 13.79
CA ARG A 105 1.53 -6.12 14.46
C ARG A 105 1.13 -7.18 13.44
N TYR A 106 0.30 -6.82 12.46
CA TYR A 106 -0.09 -7.76 11.40
C TYR A 106 1.14 -8.34 10.70
N ARG A 107 2.06 -7.46 10.25
CA ARG A 107 3.30 -7.89 9.61
C ARG A 107 4.08 -8.84 10.50
N ASP A 108 4.35 -8.44 11.73
CA ASP A 108 5.23 -9.18 12.63
C ASP A 108 4.63 -10.54 12.99
N LYS A 109 3.31 -10.62 13.21
CA LYS A 109 2.63 -11.83 13.73
C LYS A 109 2.10 -12.80 12.68
N PHE A 110 1.87 -12.34 11.46
CA PHE A 110 1.23 -13.17 10.43
C PHE A 110 2.03 -13.26 9.12
N VAL A 111 2.89 -12.28 8.83
CA VAL A 111 3.65 -12.25 7.56
C VAL A 111 5.11 -12.66 7.78
N ALA A 112 5.78 -12.07 8.77
CA ALA A 112 7.21 -12.23 9.00
C ALA A 112 7.54 -13.37 9.97
N HIS A 113 6.77 -13.47 11.06
CA HIS A 113 6.90 -14.52 12.05
C HIS A 113 5.52 -15.14 12.18
N LEU A 114 5.36 -16.40 11.76
CA LEU A 114 4.11 -17.15 11.95
C LEU A 114 3.98 -17.47 13.45
N ASP A 115 3.60 -16.46 14.22
CA ASP A 115 3.57 -16.47 15.68
C ASP A 115 2.24 -17.08 16.20
N SER A 116 2.14 -17.17 17.53
CA SER A 116 1.07 -17.86 18.26
C SER A 116 -0.33 -17.22 18.22
N ASP A 117 -0.55 -16.17 17.44
CA ASP A 117 -1.86 -15.51 17.39
C ASP A 117 -2.84 -16.35 16.56
N ASN A 118 -3.93 -16.79 17.18
CA ASN A 118 -4.91 -17.68 16.54
C ASN A 118 -5.95 -16.93 15.68
N THR A 119 -5.93 -15.60 15.68
CA THR A 119 -6.90 -14.78 14.95
C THR A 119 -6.20 -13.64 14.26
N MET A 120 -6.34 -13.60 12.94
CA MET A 120 -5.75 -12.59 12.09
C MET A 120 -6.62 -11.34 12.07
N ASP A 121 -6.13 -10.26 12.70
CA ASP A 121 -6.76 -8.93 12.63
C ASP A 121 -6.12 -8.12 11.50
N ILE A 122 -6.80 -8.08 10.36
CA ILE A 122 -6.31 -7.39 9.16
C ILE A 122 -6.67 -5.90 9.26
N PRO A 123 -5.68 -4.98 9.29
CA PRO A 123 -5.96 -3.55 9.37
C PRO A 123 -6.69 -3.03 8.11
N THR A 124 -7.57 -2.05 8.29
CA THR A 124 -8.12 -1.28 7.17
C THR A 124 -7.02 -0.47 6.49
N LEU A 125 -7.00 -0.43 5.16
CA LEU A 125 -5.91 0.22 4.40
C LEU A 125 -6.24 1.63 3.91
N ASP A 126 -7.37 2.22 4.30
CA ASP A 126 -7.78 3.56 3.83
C ASP A 126 -6.89 4.69 4.38
N ILE A 127 -6.43 4.58 5.63
CA ILE A 127 -5.42 5.50 6.19
C ILE A 127 -4.09 5.30 5.46
N ALA A 128 -3.66 4.05 5.25
CA ALA A 128 -2.43 3.72 4.54
C ALA A 128 -2.41 4.27 3.10
N GLU A 129 -3.51 4.12 2.37
CA GLU A 129 -3.68 4.66 1.01
C GLU A 129 -3.54 6.17 0.98
N ARG A 130 -4.30 6.89 1.81
CA ARG A 130 -4.23 8.36 1.86
C ARG A 130 -2.84 8.84 2.25
N ALA A 131 -2.13 8.11 3.12
CA ALA A 131 -0.76 8.42 3.51
C ALA A 131 0.21 8.27 2.33
N VAL A 132 0.05 7.21 1.53
CA VAL A 132 0.86 6.97 0.32
C VAL A 132 0.60 8.05 -0.73
N PHE A 133 -0.65 8.41 -1.01
CA PHE A 133 -0.97 9.49 -1.96
C PHE A 133 -0.38 10.83 -1.51
N PHE A 134 -0.54 11.18 -0.23
CA PHE A 134 0.04 12.40 0.31
C PHE A 134 1.57 12.40 0.20
N TYR A 135 2.21 11.29 0.59
CA TYR A 135 3.66 11.20 0.58
C TYR A 135 4.22 11.26 -0.85
N HIS A 136 3.58 10.59 -1.82
CA HIS A 136 3.95 10.69 -3.23
C HIS A 136 3.86 12.14 -3.75
N GLN A 137 2.76 12.82 -3.45
CA GLN A 137 2.59 14.24 -3.79
C GLN A 137 3.68 15.12 -3.17
N HIS A 138 4.06 14.85 -1.92
CA HIS A 138 5.16 15.55 -1.25
C HIS A 138 6.49 15.33 -1.95
N LEU A 139 6.82 14.09 -2.34
CA LEU A 139 8.06 13.80 -3.08
C LEU A 139 8.17 14.61 -4.36
N ILE A 140 7.09 14.65 -5.14
CA ILE A 140 7.02 15.38 -6.42
C ILE A 140 7.17 16.87 -6.21
N SER A 141 6.54 17.42 -5.16
CA SER A 141 6.45 18.86 -4.95
C SER A 141 7.70 19.43 -4.28
N HIS A 142 8.40 18.64 -3.46
CA HIS A 142 9.44 19.16 -2.56
C HIS A 142 10.77 18.41 -2.61
N GLU A 143 10.80 17.15 -3.03
CA GLU A 143 12.01 16.32 -2.87
C GLU A 143 12.73 16.03 -4.20
N VAL A 144 12.06 16.27 -5.34
CA VAL A 144 12.54 15.92 -6.68
C VAL A 144 12.44 17.13 -7.62
N ALA A 145 13.55 17.47 -8.30
CA ALA A 145 13.59 18.57 -9.26
C ALA A 145 12.89 18.24 -10.59
N ASP A 146 13.09 17.02 -11.11
CA ASP A 146 12.40 16.52 -12.30
C ASP A 146 11.77 15.14 -12.01
N PRO A 147 10.50 15.12 -11.55
CA PRO A 147 9.78 13.89 -11.26
C PRO A 147 9.65 12.98 -12.47
N THR A 148 9.50 13.54 -13.68
CA THR A 148 9.30 12.75 -14.91
C THR A 148 10.54 11.94 -15.24
N GLN A 149 11.73 12.53 -15.09
CA GLN A 149 12.99 11.84 -15.30
C GLN A 149 13.30 10.83 -14.19
N VAL A 150 13.13 11.23 -12.93
CA VAL A 150 13.54 10.40 -11.77
C VAL A 150 12.65 9.18 -11.60
N PHE A 151 11.35 9.33 -11.84
CA PHE A 151 10.39 8.26 -11.59
C PHE A 151 10.11 7.37 -12.79
N HIS A 152 10.40 7.77 -14.03
CA HIS A 152 10.12 6.95 -15.23
C HIS A 152 10.58 5.48 -15.11
N PRO A 153 9.73 4.45 -15.29
CA PRO A 153 8.38 4.51 -15.85
C PRO A 153 7.26 4.56 -14.79
N LEU A 154 7.58 4.89 -13.54
CA LEU A 154 6.62 5.01 -12.44
C LEU A 154 5.85 6.33 -12.53
N PRO A 155 4.70 6.43 -11.87
CA PRO A 155 3.92 7.66 -11.79
C PRO A 155 4.75 8.86 -11.28
N ALA A 156 4.79 9.91 -12.08
CA ALA A 156 5.51 11.16 -11.81
C ALA A 156 4.59 12.33 -11.44
N SER A 157 3.27 12.09 -11.38
CA SER A 157 2.27 13.04 -10.92
C SER A 157 1.20 12.36 -10.06
N GLY A 158 0.48 13.11 -9.22
CA GLY A 158 -0.65 12.58 -8.47
C GLY A 158 -1.73 11.97 -9.39
N ARG A 159 -1.99 12.61 -10.55
CA ARG A 159 -2.92 12.08 -11.56
C ARG A 159 -2.46 10.73 -12.12
N GLU A 160 -1.19 10.61 -12.48
CA GLU A 160 -0.64 9.33 -12.94
C GLU A 160 -0.70 8.25 -11.88
N LEU A 161 -0.52 8.59 -10.59
CA LEU A 161 -0.62 7.63 -9.50
C LEU A 161 -2.05 7.12 -9.32
N THR A 162 -3.03 8.02 -9.44
CA THR A 162 -4.45 7.65 -9.46
C THR A 162 -4.76 6.75 -10.65
N THR A 163 -4.35 7.13 -11.86
CA THR A 163 -4.54 6.30 -13.06
C THR A 163 -3.88 4.94 -12.93
N TYR A 164 -2.69 4.87 -12.34
CA TYR A 164 -1.98 3.62 -12.07
C TYR A 164 -2.78 2.69 -11.17
N PHE A 165 -3.34 3.21 -10.07
CA PHE A 165 -4.21 2.47 -9.17
C PHE A 165 -5.47 1.95 -9.90
N GLU A 166 -6.17 2.84 -10.61
CA GLU A 166 -7.42 2.52 -11.32
C GLU A 166 -7.23 1.48 -12.43
N GLN A 167 -6.12 1.55 -13.16
CA GLN A 167 -5.77 0.57 -14.19
C GLN A 167 -5.54 -0.82 -13.59
N HIS A 168 -4.84 -0.91 -12.46
CA HIS A 168 -4.61 -2.18 -11.78
C HIS A 168 -5.89 -2.76 -11.15
N ASP A 169 -6.76 -1.90 -10.59
CA ASP A 169 -8.06 -2.33 -10.07
C ASP A 169 -8.94 -2.86 -11.22
N SER A 170 -9.05 -2.12 -12.31
CA SER A 170 -9.81 -2.51 -13.50
C SER A 170 -9.29 -3.80 -14.13
N ALA A 171 -7.97 -3.94 -14.25
CA ALA A 171 -7.35 -5.15 -14.78
C ALA A 171 -7.65 -6.37 -13.90
N ALA A 172 -7.54 -6.24 -12.57
CA ALA A 172 -7.84 -7.33 -11.66
C ALA A 172 -9.33 -7.71 -11.69
N ARG A 173 -10.24 -6.73 -11.68
CA ARG A 173 -11.69 -6.97 -11.83
C ARG A 173 -12.00 -7.72 -13.12
N HIS A 174 -11.43 -7.27 -14.25
CA HIS A 174 -11.61 -7.92 -15.54
C HIS A 174 -11.17 -9.40 -15.51
N ILE A 175 -10.05 -9.71 -14.85
CA ILE A 175 -9.60 -11.10 -14.70
C ILE A 175 -10.58 -11.90 -13.83
N TYR A 176 -10.96 -11.39 -12.66
CA TYR A 176 -11.92 -12.08 -11.79
C TYR A 176 -13.27 -12.32 -12.49
N ASP A 177 -13.78 -11.35 -13.24
CA ASP A 177 -15.04 -11.47 -13.98
C ASP A 177 -14.99 -12.50 -15.10
N ARG A 178 -13.80 -12.74 -15.67
CA ARG A 178 -13.61 -13.75 -16.71
C ARG A 178 -13.49 -15.17 -16.17
N VAL A 179 -12.93 -15.34 -14.97
CA VAL A 179 -12.54 -16.66 -14.46
C VAL A 179 -13.45 -17.18 -13.35
N LEU A 180 -14.16 -16.30 -12.65
CA LEU A 180 -15.13 -16.67 -11.63
C LEU A 180 -16.54 -16.75 -12.22
N PRO A 181 -17.42 -17.59 -11.65
CA PRO A 181 -18.83 -17.62 -12.06
C PRO A 181 -19.48 -16.24 -11.88
N PRO A 182 -20.54 -15.91 -12.64
CA PRO A 182 -21.28 -14.67 -12.45
C PRO A 182 -21.91 -14.60 -11.05
N GLN A 183 -22.19 -13.38 -10.57
CA GLN A 183 -22.98 -13.22 -9.34
C GLN A 183 -24.39 -13.80 -9.58
N ASN A 184 -24.83 -14.69 -8.69
CA ASN A 184 -26.24 -15.09 -8.68
C ASN A 184 -27.07 -13.89 -8.20
N PRO A 185 -28.18 -13.57 -8.88
CA PRO A 185 -29.05 -12.44 -8.51
C PRO A 185 -29.73 -12.62 -7.15
#